data_AF-A0A5C5T0A2-F1
#
_entry.id   AF-A0A5C5T0A2-F1
#
_cell.length_a   1.000
_cell.length_b   1.000
_cell.length_c   1.000
_cell.angle_alpha   90.00
_cell.angle_beta   90.00
_cell.angle_gamma   90.00
#
_symmetry.space_group_name_H-M   'P 1'
#
loop_
_entity.id
_entity.type
_entity.pdbx_description
1 polymer ?
#
loop_
_entity_poly.entity_id
_entity_poly.type
_entity_poly.pdbx_seq_one_letter_code
_entity_poly.pdbx_strand_id
1 'polypeptide(L)'
;MSLKALNTEFTRFVFVGVVNTLSYYTIYLVLHNIFSLPYLLAHIVGFLISLNISFFLNCYVTYRIKPTLKKYLYFPLTQVVNMSVSTVLIFVFVEFLHLNSNIAPFAAVLFTVPITFVVSGKILKDTAHPK
;
A
#
# COMPACT_ATOMS: atom_id res chain seq x y z
N MET A 1 -27.54 3.85 -0.99
CA MET A 1 -26.33 4.60 -0.61
C MET A 1 -25.46 4.74 -1.85
N SER A 2 -25.53 5.90 -2.51
CA SER A 2 -25.02 6.09 -3.87
C SER A 2 -23.48 6.08 -3.91
N LEU A 3 -22.89 5.19 -4.72
CA LEU A 3 -21.44 5.08 -4.99
C LEU A 3 -20.79 6.34 -5.61
N LYS A 4 -21.47 7.48 -5.67
CA LYS A 4 -20.94 8.73 -6.24
C LYS A 4 -19.79 9.36 -5.45
N ALA A 5 -19.55 8.96 -4.20
CA ALA A 5 -18.43 9.46 -3.38
C ALA A 5 -17.06 8.88 -3.78
N LEU A 6 -17.02 7.87 -4.66
CA LEU A 6 -15.79 7.17 -5.11
C LEU A 6 -15.22 7.71 -6.42
N ASN A 7 -15.45 8.97 -6.79
CA ASN A 7 -15.17 9.43 -8.16
C ASN A 7 -13.74 9.97 -8.40
N THR A 8 -12.88 10.02 -7.37
CA THR A 8 -11.47 10.44 -7.55
C THR A 8 -10.53 9.24 -7.56
N GLU A 9 -9.36 9.37 -8.20
CA GLU A 9 -8.30 8.35 -8.11
C GLU A 9 -7.86 8.13 -6.66
N PHE A 10 -7.80 9.21 -5.86
CA PHE A 10 -7.40 9.14 -4.46
C PHE A 10 -8.35 8.30 -3.60
N THR A 11 -9.67 8.49 -3.72
CA THR A 11 -10.63 7.68 -2.93
C THR A 11 -10.53 6.21 -3.28
N ARG A 12 -10.36 5.89 -4.58
CA ARG A 12 -10.16 4.51 -5.05
C ARG A 12 -8.84 3.93 -4.54
N PHE A 13 -7.79 4.73 -4.49
CA PHE A 13 -6.50 4.33 -3.93
C PHE A 13 -6.62 3.98 -2.44
N VAL A 14 -7.28 4.82 -1.64
CA VAL A 14 -7.52 4.55 -0.22
C VAL A 14 -8.35 3.26 -0.04
N PHE A 15 -9.42 3.10 -0.83
CA PHE A 15 -10.24 1.89 -0.80
C PHE A 15 -9.41 0.63 -1.14
N VAL A 16 -8.63 0.67 -2.22
CA VAL A 16 -7.73 -0.43 -2.59
C VAL A 16 -6.71 -0.73 -1.50
N GLY A 17 -6.17 0.31 -0.85
CA GLY A 17 -5.27 0.17 0.30
C GLY A 17 -5.92 -0.62 1.44
N VAL A 18 -7.14 -0.24 1.85
CA VAL A 18 -7.88 -0.94 2.90
C VAL A 18 -8.15 -2.40 2.51
N VAL A 19 -8.65 -2.64 1.30
CA VAL A 19 -8.91 -4.00 0.79
C VAL A 19 -7.63 -4.83 0.77
N ASN A 20 -6.51 -4.24 0.38
CA ASN A 20 -5.22 -4.92 0.34
C ASN A 20 -4.74 -5.30 1.75
N THR A 21 -4.83 -4.39 2.72
CA THR A 21 -4.44 -4.67 4.11
C THR A 21 -5.30 -5.78 4.71
N LEU A 22 -6.61 -5.78 4.46
CA LEU A 22 -7.51 -6.86 4.89
C LEU A 22 -7.16 -8.19 4.21
N SER A 23 -6.82 -8.14 2.92
CA SER A 23 -6.40 -9.32 2.15
C SER A 23 -5.10 -9.91 2.72
N TYR A 24 -4.08 -9.07 2.95
CA TYR A 24 -2.84 -9.45 3.63
C TYR A 24 -3.11 -10.13 4.96
N TYR A 25 -3.90 -9.49 5.83
CA TYR A 25 -4.14 -9.99 7.18
C TYR A 25 -4.93 -11.30 7.17
N THR A 26 -5.91 -11.42 6.27
CA THR A 26 -6.67 -12.66 6.09
C THR A 26 -5.76 -13.80 5.63
N ILE A 27 -4.92 -13.56 4.62
CA ILE A 27 -3.97 -14.56 4.11
C ILE A 27 -2.97 -14.95 5.20
N TYR A 28 -2.44 -13.97 5.93
CA TYR A 28 -1.53 -14.21 7.06
C TYR A 28 -2.16 -15.11 8.11
N LEU A 29 -3.39 -14.80 8.57
CA LEU A 29 -4.09 -15.59 9.58
C LEU A 29 -4.42 -17.00 9.09
N VAL A 30 -4.81 -17.15 7.84
CA VAL A 30 -5.07 -18.47 7.24
C VAL A 30 -3.77 -19.29 7.21
N LEU A 31 -2.68 -18.73 6.69
CA LEU A 31 -1.39 -19.41 6.61
C LEU A 31 -0.83 -19.77 8.00
N HIS A 32 -0.95 -18.85 8.96
CA HIS A 32 -0.42 -19.07 10.31
C HIS A 32 -1.29 -20.00 11.15
N ASN A 33 -2.61 -19.78 11.21
CA ASN A 33 -3.48 -20.51 12.13
C ASN A 33 -4.06 -21.80 11.53
N ILE A 34 -4.33 -21.83 10.22
CA ILE A 34 -4.94 -23.01 9.56
C ILE A 34 -3.83 -23.94 9.06
N PHE A 35 -2.84 -23.38 8.37
CA PHE A 35 -1.72 -24.17 7.82
C PHE A 35 -0.54 -24.32 8.79
N SER A 36 -0.62 -23.76 10.00
CA SER A 36 0.41 -23.87 11.05
C SER A 36 1.81 -23.43 10.60
N LEU A 37 1.90 -22.51 9.63
CA LEU A 37 3.19 -22.01 9.17
C LEU A 37 3.83 -21.10 10.24
N PRO A 38 5.17 -21.07 10.32
CA PRO A 38 5.88 -20.09 11.15
C PRO A 38 5.44 -18.67 10.81
N TYR A 39 5.22 -17.83 11.83
CA TYR A 39 4.67 -16.48 11.64
C TYR A 39 5.46 -15.65 10.62
N LEU A 40 6.79 -15.77 10.61
CA LEU A 40 7.64 -15.04 9.68
C LEU A 40 7.42 -15.49 8.23
N LEU A 41 7.24 -16.80 8.02
CA LEU A 41 6.97 -17.34 6.69
C LEU A 41 5.56 -16.96 6.22
N ALA A 42 4.56 -17.06 7.10
CA ALA A 42 3.20 -16.60 6.82
C ALA A 42 3.17 -15.09 6.49
N HIS A 43 3.98 -14.28 7.19
CA HIS A 43 4.13 -12.86 6.94
C HIS A 43 4.70 -12.58 5.54
N ILE A 44 5.82 -13.22 5.19
CA ILE A 44 6.48 -13.01 3.89
C ILE A 44 5.54 -13.45 2.75
N VAL A 45 4.95 -14.64 2.84
CA VAL A 45 4.05 -15.15 1.79
C VAL A 45 2.79 -14.30 1.68
N GLY A 46 2.16 -13.95 2.81
CA GLY A 46 1.00 -13.07 2.83
C GLY A 46 1.30 -11.70 2.25
N PHE A 47 2.47 -11.13 2.58
CA PHE A 47 2.92 -9.86 2.02
C PHE A 47 3.08 -9.95 0.50
N LEU A 48 3.77 -10.96 -0.02
CA LEU A 48 3.97 -11.14 -1.47
C LEU A 48 2.65 -11.31 -2.22
N ILE A 49 1.72 -12.12 -1.70
CA ILE A 49 0.41 -12.31 -2.33
C ILE A 49 -0.39 -10.99 -2.29
N SER A 50 -0.41 -10.30 -1.16
CA SER A 50 -1.09 -9.01 -1.06
C SER A 50 -0.48 -7.98 -2.02
N LEU A 51 0.84 -7.96 -2.19
CA LEU A 51 1.51 -7.05 -3.11
C LEU A 51 1.05 -7.28 -4.56
N ASN A 52 0.87 -8.54 -4.96
CA ASN A 52 0.27 -8.90 -6.25
C ASN A 52 -1.17 -8.38 -6.38
N ILE A 53 -2.02 -8.64 -5.38
CA ILE A 53 -3.41 -8.19 -5.35
C ILE A 53 -3.47 -6.65 -5.46
N SER A 54 -2.67 -5.96 -4.66
CA SER A 54 -2.56 -4.50 -4.65
C SER A 54 -2.17 -3.93 -6.01
N PHE A 55 -1.21 -4.55 -6.70
CA PHE A 55 -0.80 -4.12 -8.04
C PHE A 55 -1.96 -4.17 -9.04
N PHE A 56 -2.67 -5.30 -9.10
CA PHE A 56 -3.77 -5.47 -10.04
C PHE A 56 -4.96 -4.57 -9.69
N LEU A 57 -5.31 -4.45 -8.41
CA LEU A 57 -6.35 -3.53 -7.96
C LEU A 57 -6.01 -2.08 -8.29
N ASN A 58 -4.77 -1.64 -8.09
CA ASN A 58 -4.36 -0.29 -8.46
C ASN A 58 -4.40 -0.07 -9.97
N CYS A 59 -3.99 -1.05 -10.78
CA CYS A 59 -4.07 -0.94 -12.24
C CYS A 59 -5.54 -0.86 -12.72
N TYR A 60 -6.40 -1.77 -12.28
CA TYR A 60 -7.78 -1.88 -12.81
C TYR A 60 -8.76 -0.91 -12.16
N VAL A 61 -8.67 -0.71 -10.84
CA VAL A 61 -9.66 0.07 -10.07
C VAL A 61 -9.19 1.52 -9.91
N THR A 62 -7.98 1.74 -9.37
CA THR A 62 -7.48 3.08 -9.06
C THR A 62 -7.20 3.89 -10.32
N TYR A 63 -6.27 3.42 -11.17
CA TYR A 63 -5.74 4.19 -12.30
C TYR A 63 -6.36 3.80 -13.64
N ARG A 64 -7.08 2.67 -13.72
CA ARG A 64 -7.74 2.15 -14.94
C ARG A 64 -6.78 2.06 -16.15
N ILE A 65 -5.61 1.49 -15.91
CA ILE A 65 -4.54 1.30 -16.91
C ILE A 65 -4.31 -0.18 -17.18
N LYS A 66 -3.64 -0.49 -18.31
CA LYS A 66 -3.16 -1.85 -18.58
C LYS A 66 -1.96 -2.20 -17.69
N PRO A 67 -1.98 -3.33 -16.96
CA PRO A 67 -0.79 -3.82 -16.26
C PRO A 67 0.28 -4.22 -17.26
N THR A 68 1.54 -3.94 -16.94
CA THR A 68 2.70 -4.32 -17.76
C THR A 68 3.78 -4.87 -16.83
N LEU A 69 4.66 -5.74 -17.35
CA LEU A 69 5.74 -6.33 -16.56
C LEU A 69 6.67 -5.27 -15.96
N LYS A 70 6.96 -4.21 -16.72
CA LYS A 70 7.74 -3.06 -16.22
C LYS A 70 7.09 -2.46 -14.98
N LYS A 71 5.80 -2.10 -15.05
CA LYS A 71 5.05 -1.54 -13.91
C LYS A 71 5.00 -2.48 -12.71
N TYR A 72 4.85 -3.78 -12.96
CA TYR A 72 4.84 -4.80 -11.92
C TYR A 72 6.18 -4.84 -11.16
N LEU A 73 7.30 -4.85 -11.88
CA LEU A 73 8.63 -4.87 -11.25
C LEU A 73 8.98 -3.60 -10.47
N TYR A 74 8.44 -2.44 -10.88
CA TYR A 74 8.61 -1.18 -10.14
C TYR A 74 7.62 -1.02 -8.98
N PHE A 75 6.50 -1.76 -8.96
CA PHE A 75 5.47 -1.59 -7.93
C PHE A 75 5.97 -1.82 -6.49
N PRO A 76 6.84 -2.81 -6.19
CA PRO A 76 7.43 -2.96 -4.86
C PRO A 76 8.16 -1.72 -4.32
N LEU A 77 8.64 -0.83 -5.20
CA LEU A 77 9.27 0.43 -4.80
C LEU A 77 8.29 1.32 -4.01
N THR A 78 6.97 1.20 -4.25
CA THR A 78 5.95 1.90 -3.45
C THR A 78 6.01 1.51 -1.97
N GLN A 79 6.27 0.24 -1.67
CA GLN A 79 6.40 -0.26 -0.30
C GLN A 79 7.70 0.21 0.34
N VAL A 80 8.80 0.24 -0.42
CA VAL A 80 10.08 0.78 0.05
C VAL A 80 9.91 2.26 0.43
N VAL A 81 9.31 3.07 -0.44
CA VAL A 81 9.05 4.48 -0.15
C VAL A 81 8.10 4.63 1.04
N ASN A 82 7.03 3.84 1.12
CA ASN A 82 6.10 3.89 2.24
C ASN A 82 6.82 3.62 3.58
N MET A 83 7.64 2.57 3.64
CA MET A 83 8.42 2.23 4.82
C MET A 83 9.40 3.35 5.19
N SER A 84 10.21 3.82 4.24
CA SER A 84 11.18 4.89 4.48
C SER A 84 10.53 6.17 5.00
N VAL A 85 9.45 6.62 4.35
CA VAL A 85 8.72 7.83 4.75
C VAL A 85 8.06 7.65 6.11
N SER A 86 7.44 6.49 6.36
CA SER A 86 6.83 6.19 7.67
C SER A 86 7.87 6.24 8.79
N THR A 87 9.01 5.59 8.61
CA THR A 87 10.12 5.59 9.59
C THR A 87 10.62 7.00 9.87
N VAL A 88 10.86 7.81 8.84
CA VAL A 88 11.32 9.20 9.01
C VAL A 88 10.27 10.03 9.74
N LEU A 89 8.99 9.93 9.36
CA LEU A 89 7.92 10.68 10.01
C LEU A 89 7.73 10.30 11.47
N ILE A 90 7.74 9.00 11.79
CA ILE A 90 7.64 8.52 13.17
C ILE A 90 8.81 9.07 14.00
N PHE A 91 10.04 8.97 13.48
CA PHE A 91 11.22 9.54 14.14
C PHE A 91 11.07 11.04 14.38
N VAL A 92 10.63 11.80 13.37
CA VAL A 92 10.41 13.25 13.51
C VAL A 92 9.34 13.56 14.56
N PHE A 93 8.22 12.84 14.53
CA PHE A 93 7.10 13.06 15.44
C PHE A 93 7.46 12.74 16.89
N VAL A 94 8.20 11.66 17.13
CA VAL A 94 8.58 11.25 18.48
C VAL A 94 9.71 12.13 19.02
N GLU A 95 10.81 12.29 18.26
CA GLU A 95 12.02 12.94 18.77
C GLU A 95 11.95 14.47 18.74
N PHE A 96 11.31 15.06 17.73
CA PHE A 96 11.28 16.52 17.58
C PHE A 96 9.95 17.12 18.03
N LEU A 97 8.82 16.45 17.76
CA LEU A 97 7.49 16.94 18.17
C LEU A 97 7.01 16.36 19.51
N HIS A 98 7.79 15.47 20.15
CA HIS A 98 7.47 14.86 21.44
C HIS A 98 6.10 14.16 21.46
N LEU A 99 5.67 13.65 20.31
CA LEU A 99 4.40 12.96 20.15
C LEU A 99 4.53 11.54 20.72
N ASN A 100 3.47 11.05 21.36
CA ASN A 100 3.45 9.71 21.94
C ASN A 100 3.75 8.63 20.88
N SER A 101 4.72 7.75 21.15
CA SER A 101 5.14 6.69 20.23
C SER A 101 4.03 5.70 19.83
N ASN A 102 2.98 5.58 20.64
CA ASN A 102 1.81 4.76 20.30
C ASN A 102 0.90 5.43 19.25
N ILE A 103 0.92 6.77 19.16
CA ILE A 103 0.07 7.55 18.24
C ILE A 103 0.84 7.96 16.98
N ALA A 104 2.16 8.13 17.07
CA ALA A 104 3.00 8.57 15.96
C ALA A 104 2.83 7.76 14.65
N PRO A 105 2.72 6.41 14.66
CA PRO A 105 2.45 5.65 13.44
C PRO A 105 1.12 6.02 12.79
N PHE A 106 0.07 6.24 13.57
CA PHE A 106 -1.25 6.65 13.04
C PHE A 106 -1.20 8.05 12.44
N ALA A 107 -0.48 8.98 13.08
CA ALA A 107 -0.24 10.30 12.52
C ALA A 107 0.56 10.22 11.21
N ALA A 108 1.57 9.35 11.14
CA ALA A 108 2.39 9.16 9.94
C ALA A 108 1.55 8.68 8.75
N VAL A 109 0.55 7.82 8.98
CA VAL A 109 -0.38 7.34 7.92
C VAL A 109 -1.06 8.49 7.18
N LEU A 110 -1.40 9.59 7.86
CA LEU A 110 -2.02 10.77 7.24
C LEU A 110 -1.15 11.38 6.13
N PHE A 111 0.18 11.23 6.23
CA PHE A 111 1.15 11.73 5.26
C PHE A 111 1.65 10.63 4.31
N THR A 112 1.84 9.40 4.81
CA THR A 112 2.33 8.31 3.94
C THR A 112 1.31 7.92 2.88
N VAL A 113 0.02 7.97 3.16
CA VAL A 113 -1.05 7.66 2.19
C VAL A 113 -1.00 8.60 0.96
N PRO A 114 -1.05 9.93 1.09
CA PRO A 114 -0.96 10.82 -0.06
C PRO A 114 0.39 10.74 -0.79
N ILE A 115 1.51 10.58 -0.07
CA ILE A 115 2.82 10.41 -0.69
C ILE A 115 2.86 9.11 -1.51
N THR A 116 2.39 8.00 -0.94
CA THR A 116 2.35 6.70 -1.62
C THR A 116 1.40 6.75 -2.83
N PHE A 117 0.29 7.47 -2.74
CA PHE A 117 -0.61 7.71 -3.88
C PHE A 117 0.13 8.41 -5.02
N VAL A 118 0.87 9.50 -4.74
CA VAL A 118 1.64 10.21 -5.77
C VAL A 118 2.71 9.32 -6.39
N VAL A 119 3.44 8.56 -5.58
CA VAL A 119 4.52 7.67 -6.07
C VAL A 119 3.96 6.52 -6.89
N SER A 120 2.92 5.86 -6.39
CA SER A 120 2.19 4.82 -7.14
C SER A 120 1.65 5.37 -8.45
N GLY A 121 1.06 6.55 -8.43
CA GLY A 121 0.57 7.25 -9.62
C GLY A 121 1.68 7.51 -10.64
N LYS A 122 2.85 7.99 -10.21
CA LYS A 122 4.01 8.17 -11.10
C LYS A 122 4.48 6.84 -11.71
N ILE A 123 4.69 5.82 -10.88
CA ILE A 123 5.15 4.50 -11.36
C ILE A 123 4.17 3.91 -12.39
N LEU A 124 2.87 4.02 -12.14
CA LEU A 124 1.83 3.38 -12.93
C LEU A 124 1.36 4.20 -14.13
N LYS A 125 1.33 5.53 -14.05
CA LYS A 125 0.87 6.42 -15.14
C LYS A 125 1.99 6.86 -16.08
N ASP A 126 3.21 7.10 -15.58
CA ASP A 126 4.30 7.71 -16.36
C ASP A 126 4.91 6.75 -17.40
N THR A 127 4.72 5.44 -17.22
CA THR A 127 5.11 4.43 -18.23
C THR A 127 4.13 4.32 -19.42
N ALA A 128 3.12 5.20 -19.51
CA ALA A 128 2.10 5.17 -20.58
C ALA A 128 2.47 5.97 -21.84
N HIS A 129 3.59 6.69 -21.87
CA HIS A 129 4.10 7.31 -23.10
C HIS A 129 5.27 6.51 -23.68
N PRO A 130 5.03 5.59 -24.63
CA PRO A 130 6.00 5.40 -25.68
C PRO A 130 6.04 6.70 -26.48
N LYS A 131 7.21 7.35 -26.53
CA LYS A 131 7.51 8.26 -27.64
C LYS A 131 7.64 7.44 -28.91
#